data_AF-A0A2U9TCS8-F1
#
_entry.id   AF-A0A2U9TCS8-F1
#
_cell.length_a   1.000
_cell.length_b   1.000
_cell.length_c   1.000
_cell.angle_alpha   90.00
_cell.angle_beta   90.00
_cell.angle_gamma   90.00
#
_symmetry.space_group_name_H-M   'P 1'
#
loop_
_entity.id
_entity.type
_entity.pdbx_description
1 polymer ?
#
loop_
_entity_poly.entity_id
_entity_poly.type
_entity_poly.pdbx_seq_one_letter_code
_entity_poly.pdbx_strand_id
1 'polypeptide(L)'
;MQKNVLFRGCTRPPMFLGVPYVPFFIVAGGFLLLAMYTNLFVLIMIPVAIFVMRQLTRRDEMIFRLLGLRLQVRTRVRNIREHDGMWVCTPNPSRDQQTLDIRGIR
;
A
#
# COMPACT_ATOMS: atom_id res chain seq x y z
N MET A 1 25.25 -11.35 -22.11
CA MET A 1 24.75 -11.30 -20.71
C MET A 1 23.23 -11.29 -20.72
N GLN A 2 22.59 -12.43 -20.45
CA GLN A 2 21.14 -12.48 -20.28
C GLN A 2 20.79 -11.84 -18.93
N LYS A 3 20.09 -10.71 -18.96
CA LYS A 3 19.57 -10.04 -17.77
C LYS A 3 18.46 -10.93 -17.22
N ASN A 4 18.77 -11.74 -16.21
CA ASN A 4 17.77 -12.52 -15.47
C ASN A 4 16.66 -11.57 -15.00
N VAL A 5 15.54 -11.60 -15.71
CA VAL A 5 14.35 -10.85 -15.36
C VAL A 5 13.72 -11.54 -14.18
N LEU A 6 13.83 -10.87 -13.04
CA LEU A 6 12.83 -10.90 -11.97
C LEU A 6 12.86 -12.09 -11.00
N PHE A 7 13.85 -12.10 -10.10
CA PHE A 7 13.66 -12.64 -8.74
C PHE A 7 13.50 -11.51 -7.70
N ARG A 8 12.77 -10.43 -8.06
CA ARG A 8 12.47 -9.30 -7.14
C ARG A 8 11.44 -9.64 -6.05
N GLY A 9 10.86 -10.84 -6.10
CA GLY A 9 10.01 -11.40 -5.05
C GLY A 9 10.81 -11.95 -3.87
N CYS A 10 12.08 -12.33 -4.08
CA CYS A 10 12.91 -13.03 -3.10
C CYS A 10 13.74 -12.07 -2.22
N THR A 11 13.67 -10.76 -2.44
CA THR A 11 14.34 -9.79 -1.58
C THR A 11 13.57 -9.68 -0.28
N ARG A 12 14.10 -10.33 0.76
CA ARG A 12 13.59 -10.22 2.12
C ARG A 12 13.55 -8.74 2.51
N PRO A 13 12.41 -8.19 2.97
CA PRO A 13 12.36 -6.81 3.40
C PRO A 13 13.35 -6.65 4.56
N PRO A 14 14.14 -5.57 4.61
CA PRO A 14 15.06 -5.37 5.72
C PRO A 14 14.27 -5.34 7.04
N MET A 15 14.68 -6.16 8.01
CA MET A 15 13.99 -6.34 9.29
C MET A 15 14.99 -6.07 10.41
N PHE A 16 14.61 -5.23 11.36
CA PHE A 16 15.35 -4.96 12.59
C PHE A 16 14.53 -5.47 13.77
N LEU A 17 15.08 -6.40 14.56
CA LEU A 17 14.38 -7.04 15.71
C LEU A 17 12.99 -7.65 15.37
N GLY A 18 12.82 -8.14 14.14
CA GLY A 18 11.55 -8.74 13.66
C GLY A 18 10.49 -7.73 13.22
N VAL A 19 10.83 -6.44 13.13
CA VAL A 19 9.96 -5.38 12.60
C VAL A 19 10.65 -4.73 11.39
N PRO A 20 9.93 -4.38 10.32
CA PRO A 20 10.55 -3.69 9.19
C PRO A 20 10.91 -2.24 9.60
N TYR A 21 12.00 -1.70 9.05
CA TYR A 21 12.52 -0.35 9.39
C TYR A 21 11.53 0.76 9.01
N VAL A 22 10.85 0.65 7.86
CA VAL A 22 9.87 1.65 7.41
C VAL A 22 8.73 1.87 8.42
N PRO A 23 7.96 0.85 8.84
CA PRO A 23 6.89 1.04 9.81
C PRO A 23 7.43 1.44 11.19
N PHE A 24 8.61 0.97 11.59
CA PHE A 24 9.25 1.41 12.83
C PHE A 24 9.45 2.93 12.85
N PHE A 25 10.04 3.51 11.80
CA PHE A 25 10.26 4.95 11.70
C PHE A 25 8.96 5.75 11.64
N ILE A 26 7.96 5.27 10.89
CA ILE A 26 6.66 5.95 10.78
C ILE A 26 5.98 6.02 12.14
N VAL A 27 6.00 4.92 12.89
CA VAL A 27 5.32 4.85 14.19
C VAL A 27 6.11 5.59 15.26
N ALA A 28 7.41 5.33 15.40
CA ALA A 28 8.25 6.01 16.39
C ALA A 28 8.30 7.52 16.11
N GLY A 29 8.47 7.92 14.84
CA GLY A 29 8.44 9.33 14.44
C GLY A 29 7.06 9.96 14.64
N GLY A 30 5.97 9.25 14.32
CA GLY A 30 4.61 9.73 14.56
C GLY A 30 4.32 9.95 16.04
N PHE A 31 4.69 9.02 16.90
CA PHE A 31 4.55 9.17 18.35
C PHE A 31 5.48 10.24 18.93
N LEU A 32 6.70 10.40 18.40
CA LEU A 32 7.61 11.48 18.79
C LEU A 32 7.00 12.86 18.48
N LEU A 33 6.51 13.07 17.25
CA LEU A 33 5.84 14.33 16.88
C LEU A 33 4.59 14.55 17.72
N LEU A 34 3.80 13.50 17.97
CA LEU A 34 2.59 13.61 18.79
C LEU A 34 2.92 13.95 20.25
N ALA A 35 3.97 13.34 20.81
CA ALA A 35 4.44 13.62 22.16
C ALA A 35 4.91 15.07 22.31
N MET A 36 5.56 15.61 21.27
CA MET A 36 5.97 17.02 21.24
C MET A 36 4.77 17.98 21.27
N TYR A 37 3.65 17.61 20.63
CA TYR A 37 2.45 18.46 20.57
C TYR A 37 1.48 18.27 21.74
N THR A 38 1.50 17.12 22.41
CA THR A 38 0.50 16.80 23.44
C THR A 38 1.13 16.64 24.82
N ASN A 39 1.82 15.53 25.05
CA ASN A 39 2.46 15.21 26.32
C ASN A 39 3.55 14.16 26.13
N LEU A 40 4.65 14.28 26.89
CA LEU A 40 5.79 13.36 26.80
C LEU A 40 5.42 11.91 27.21
N PHE A 41 4.35 11.72 27.96
CA PHE A 41 3.82 10.40 28.33
C PHE A 41 3.42 9.53 27.13
N VAL A 42 3.11 10.14 25.98
CA VAL A 42 2.80 9.43 24.73
C VAL A 42 3.99 8.55 24.29
N LEU A 43 5.22 8.89 24.70
CA LEU A 43 6.40 8.11 24.39
C LEU A 43 6.37 6.69 25.02
N ILE A 44 5.66 6.51 26.14
CA ILE A 44 5.49 5.19 26.80
C ILE A 44 4.65 4.24 25.93
N MET A 45 3.83 4.75 25.02
CA MET A 45 3.05 3.92 24.08
C MET A 45 3.90 3.35 22.93
N ILE A 46 5.10 3.87 22.69
CA ILE A 46 5.99 3.40 21.61
C ILE A 46 6.33 1.90 21.73
N PRO A 47 6.80 1.37 22.88
CA PRO A 47 7.07 -0.07 23.02
C PRO A 47 5.84 -0.94 22.80
N VAL A 48 4.65 -0.48 23.23
CA VAL A 48 3.38 -1.18 23.00
C VAL A 48 3.08 -1.25 21.51
N ALA A 49 3.22 -0.14 20.78
CA ALA A 49 2.99 -0.09 19.35
C ALA A 49 3.99 -0.96 18.56
N ILE A 50 5.27 -0.99 18.99
CA ILE A 50 6.29 -1.86 18.40
C ILE A 50 5.95 -3.33 18.64
N PHE A 51 5.44 -3.69 19.82
CA PHE A 51 5.01 -5.06 20.11
C PHE A 51 3.85 -5.51 19.22
N VAL A 52 2.85 -4.66 19.02
CA VAL A 52 1.73 -4.94 18.10
C VAL A 52 2.23 -5.14 16.67
N MET A 53 3.13 -4.26 16.19
CA MET A 53 3.73 -4.44 14.86
C MET A 53 4.52 -5.73 14.76
N ARG A 54 5.31 -6.08 15.79
CA ARG A 54 6.08 -7.34 15.83
C ARG A 54 5.17 -8.56 15.75
N GLN A 55 3.99 -8.51 16.39
CA GLN A 55 3.01 -9.59 16.31
C GLN A 55 2.38 -9.71 14.91
N LEU A 56 2.16 -8.58 14.21
CA LEU A 56 1.75 -8.57 12.82
C LEU A 56 2.82 -9.18 11.91
N THR A 57 4.07 -8.75 12.02
CA THR A 57 5.16 -9.25 11.16
C THR A 57 5.46 -10.73 11.39
N ARG A 58 5.16 -11.26 12.59
CA ARG A 58 5.33 -12.68 12.90
C ARG A 58 4.36 -13.57 12.11
N ARG A 59 3.20 -13.03 11.71
CA ARG A 59 2.22 -13.73 10.87
C ARG A 59 2.63 -13.71 9.40
N ASP A 60 3.07 -12.54 8.93
CA ASP A 60 3.43 -12.32 7.53
C ASP A 60 4.58 -11.31 7.40
N GLU A 61 5.74 -11.78 6.93
CA GLU A 61 6.94 -10.95 6.77
C GLU A 61 6.80 -9.84 5.71
N MET A 62 5.89 -10.00 4.75
CA MET A 62 5.63 -9.04 3.66
C MET A 62 4.32 -8.25 3.82
N ILE A 63 3.62 -8.35 4.96
CA ILE A 63 2.31 -7.71 5.18
C ILE A 63 2.33 -6.20 4.90
N PHE A 64 3.39 -5.51 5.31
CA PHE A 64 3.52 -4.06 5.15
C PHE A 64 3.68 -3.63 3.70
N ARG A 65 4.35 -4.46 2.89
CA ARG A 65 4.50 -4.22 1.45
C ARG A 65 3.17 -4.42 0.73
N LEU A 66 2.40 -5.42 1.14
CA LEU A 66 1.04 -5.66 0.62
C LEU A 66 0.07 -4.54 1.03
N LEU A 67 0.12 -4.09 2.28
CA LEU A 67 -0.64 -2.93 2.79
C LEU A 67 -0.32 -1.66 2.00
N GLY A 68 0.97 -1.38 1.77
CA GLY A 68 1.41 -0.24 0.97
C GLY A 68 0.93 -0.32 -0.48
N LEU A 69 1.03 -1.50 -1.11
CA LEU A 69 0.52 -1.71 -2.46
C LEU A 69 -0.99 -1.50 -2.54
N ARG A 70 -1.75 -2.06 -1.58
CA ARG A 70 -3.20 -1.89 -1.50
C ARG A 70 -3.58 -0.41 -1.35
N LEU A 71 -2.83 0.35 -0.56
CA LEU A 71 -3.03 1.78 -0.40
C LEU A 71 -2.73 2.53 -1.71
N GLN A 72 -1.62 2.24 -2.39
CA GLN A 72 -1.27 2.87 -3.67
C GLN A 72 -2.31 2.59 -4.75
N VAL A 73 -2.78 1.35 -4.87
CA VAL A 73 -3.82 1.01 -5.85
C VAL A 73 -5.12 1.74 -5.49
N ARG A 74 -5.49 1.81 -4.21
CA ARG A 74 -6.69 2.55 -3.77
C ARG A 74 -6.62 4.05 -4.04
N THR A 75 -5.44 4.68 -3.90
CA THR A 75 -5.29 6.12 -4.17
C THR A 75 -5.20 6.43 -5.66
N ARG A 76 -4.63 5.53 -6.46
CA ARG A 76 -4.52 5.66 -7.93
C ARG A 76 -5.82 5.34 -8.65
N VAL A 77 -6.55 4.31 -8.21
CA VAL A 77 -7.84 3.92 -8.78
C VAL A 77 -8.94 4.76 -8.13
N ARG A 78 -8.98 6.05 -8.47
CA ARG A 78 -10.07 6.96 -8.08
C ARG A 78 -11.22 6.98 -9.10
N ASN A 79 -11.06 6.22 -10.18
CA ASN A 79 -12.00 6.07 -11.29
C ASN A 79 -13.22 5.16 -10.97
N ILE A 80 -13.38 4.76 -9.70
CA ILE A 80 -14.51 3.92 -9.25
C ILE A 80 -15.86 4.61 -9.51
N ARG A 81 -15.88 5.94 -9.48
CA ARG A 81 -17.08 6.74 -9.74
C ARG A 81 -17.48 6.81 -11.22
N GLU A 82 -16.54 6.66 -12.14
CA GLU A 82 -16.82 6.78 -13.59
C GLU A 82 -17.08 5.40 -14.24
N HIS A 83 -16.78 4.30 -13.55
CA HIS A 83 -16.94 2.92 -14.06
C HIS A 83 -17.87 2.03 -13.22
N ASP A 84 -18.97 2.59 -12.70
CA ASP A 84 -20.03 1.84 -12.02
C ASP A 84 -19.51 0.88 -10.93
N GLY A 85 -18.58 1.37 -10.11
CA GLY A 85 -17.99 0.59 -9.01
C GLY A 85 -16.86 -0.36 -9.40
N MET A 86 -16.52 -0.51 -10.69
CA MET A 86 -15.46 -1.39 -11.14
C MET A 86 -14.08 -0.73 -11.10
N TRP A 87 -13.07 -1.51 -10.71
CA TRP A 87 -11.68 -1.08 -10.68
C TRP A 87 -11.06 -1.30 -12.06
N VAL A 88 -11.11 -0.29 -12.92
CA VAL A 88 -10.57 -0.35 -14.28
C VAL A 88 -9.18 0.30 -14.29
N CYS A 89 -8.14 -0.51 -14.42
CA CYS A 89 -6.75 -0.05 -14.54
C CYS A 89 -6.24 -0.08 -15.99
N THR A 90 -7.07 -0.51 -16.94
CA THR A 90 -6.72 -0.60 -18.36
C THR A 90 -7.19 0.66 -19.08
N PRO A 91 -6.35 1.33 -19.86
CA PRO A 91 -6.83 2.32 -20.82
C PRO A 91 -7.54 1.54 -21.92
N ASN A 92 -8.87 1.43 -21.85
CA ASN A 92 -9.66 0.85 -22.93
C ASN A 92 -10.28 1.98 -23.76
N PRO A 93 -9.58 2.54 -24.75
CA PRO A 93 -10.11 3.60 -25.61
C PRO A 93 -11.21 3.12 -26.55
N SER A 94 -11.40 1.81 -26.72
CA SER A 94 -12.13 1.25 -27.87
C SER A 94 -13.63 1.03 -27.66
N ARG A 95 -14.20 1.34 -26.48
CA ARG A 95 -15.62 1.05 -26.20
C ARG A 95 -16.61 2.15 -26.61
N ASP A 96 -16.16 3.38 -26.82
CA ASP A 96 -17.05 4.48 -27.25
C ASP A 96 -17.39 4.43 -28.75
N GLN A 97 -16.51 3.86 -29.59
CA GLN A 97 -16.76 3.76 -31.03
C GLN A 97 -17.89 2.78 -31.40
N GLN A 98 -18.04 1.67 -30.66
CA GLN A 98 -18.96 0.60 -31.04
C GLN A 98 -20.43 0.94 -30.83
N THR A 99 -20.76 1.87 -29.95
CA THR A 99 -22.16 2.25 -29.66
C THR A 99 -22.75 3.18 -30.74
N LEU A 100 -21.89 3.89 -31.50
CA LEU A 100 -22.33 4.82 -32.54
C LEU A 100 -22.58 4.15 -33.90
N ASP A 101 -22.01 2.97 -34.14
CA ASP A 101 -22.14 2.23 -35.41
C ASP A 101 -23.51 1.52 -35.54
N ILE A 102 -24.08 1.07 -34.42
CA ILE A 102 -25.34 0.30 -34.41
C ILE A 102 -26.58 1.19 -34.67
N ARG A 103 -26.43 2.53 -34.62
CA ARG A 103 -27.52 3.49 -34.93
C ARG A 103 -27.46 4.02 -36.38
N GLY A 104 -26.44 3.67 -37.16
CA GLY A 104 -26.30 4.06 -38.57
C GLY A 104 -26.87 3.05 -39.58
N ILE A 105 -27.38 1.91 -39.10
CA ILE A 105 -28.04 0.88 -39.92
C ILE A 105 -29.54 0.86 -39.58
N ARG A 106 -30.21 1.98 -39.84
CA ARG A 106 -31.66 2.05 -40.01
C ARG A 106 -32.01 3.26 -40.88
#